data_AF-A0A0Q6A5J3-F1
#
_entry.id   AF-A0A0Q6A5J3-F1
#
_cell.length_a   1.000
_cell.length_b   1.000
_cell.length_c   1.000
_cell.angle_alpha   90.00
_cell.angle_beta   90.00
_cell.angle_gamma   90.00
#
_symmetry.space_group_name_H-M   'P 1'
#
loop_
_entity.id
_entity.type
_entity.pdbx_description
1 polymer ?
#
loop_
_entity_poly.entity_id
_entity_poly.type
_entity_poly.pdbx_seq_one_letter_code
_entity_poly.pdbx_strand_id
1 'polypeptide(L)'
;MSPEIYRPDWVSVKDYPVETQNGCALKVSRALNYSGVIIPNIPGKTLKGADGKYYFLNAKALNAWMRKTFGISPTNLKHKNFTKLDGGVGGKNFPNLIKNKKGIFSLVSPPNSPWASGHADILYPNGTCKAGCHFFDGDILYIDFWELN
;
A
#
# COMPACT_ATOMS: atom_id res chain seq x y z
N MET A 1 -23.62 20.62 -8.91
CA MET A 1 -22.21 21.02 -8.79
C MET A 1 -21.58 20.15 -7.72
N SER A 2 -20.80 19.13 -8.10
CA SER A 2 -20.01 18.36 -7.12
C SER A 2 -18.72 19.12 -6.83
N PRO A 3 -18.21 19.12 -5.59
CA PRO A 3 -16.98 19.83 -5.28
C PRO A 3 -15.79 19.11 -5.92
N GLU A 4 -15.05 19.84 -6.74
CA GLU A 4 -13.78 19.42 -7.30
C GLU A 4 -12.76 19.29 -6.17
N ILE A 5 -12.44 18.05 -5.80
CA ILE A 5 -11.40 17.75 -4.82
C ILE A 5 -10.07 18.19 -5.45
N TYR A 6 -9.48 19.27 -4.93
CA TYR A 6 -8.13 19.72 -5.26
C TYR A 6 -7.14 18.55 -5.13
N ARG A 7 -6.61 18.06 -6.26
CA ARG A 7 -5.64 16.97 -6.34
C ARG A 7 -4.32 17.49 -6.92
N PRO A 8 -3.16 17.19 -6.30
CA PRO A 8 -1.87 17.67 -6.78
C PRO A 8 -1.54 17.21 -8.21
N ASP A 9 -0.93 18.10 -8.96
CA ASP A 9 -0.65 18.18 -10.41
C ASP A 9 0.50 17.29 -10.94
N TRP A 10 1.06 16.39 -10.13
CA TRP A 10 2.35 15.73 -10.42
C TRP A 10 2.25 14.38 -11.15
N VAL A 11 1.04 13.79 -11.19
CA VAL A 11 0.66 12.67 -12.07
C VAL A 11 -0.76 12.98 -12.51
N SER A 12 -0.95 13.42 -13.75
CA SER A 12 -2.29 13.75 -14.20
C SER A 12 -3.08 12.46 -14.39
N VAL A 13 -4.28 12.40 -13.78
CA VAL A 13 -5.27 11.34 -14.08
C VAL A 13 -5.58 11.33 -15.59
N LYS A 14 -5.36 12.44 -16.28
CA LYS A 14 -5.59 12.59 -17.72
C LYS A 14 -4.60 11.79 -18.57
N ASP A 15 -3.37 11.58 -18.10
CA ASP A 15 -2.33 10.86 -18.85
C ASP A 15 -2.41 9.33 -18.63
N TYR A 16 -2.89 8.89 -17.47
CA TYR A 16 -3.01 7.48 -17.10
C TYR A 16 -4.32 7.18 -16.33
N PRO A 17 -5.49 7.39 -16.94
CA PRO A 17 -6.78 7.37 -16.25
C PRO A 17 -7.20 5.99 -15.77
N VAL A 18 -6.70 4.91 -16.37
CA VAL A 18 -7.02 3.54 -15.95
C VAL A 18 -6.06 3.10 -14.84
N GLU A 19 -4.78 3.41 -15.00
CA GLU A 19 -3.71 2.99 -14.10
C GLU A 19 -3.76 3.75 -12.77
N THR A 20 -4.27 4.99 -12.76
CA THR A 20 -4.34 5.84 -11.54
C THR A 20 -5.66 5.71 -10.77
N GLN A 21 -6.60 4.86 -11.21
CA GLN A 21 -7.88 4.64 -10.51
C GLN A 21 -7.69 4.23 -9.04
N ASN A 22 -6.64 3.45 -8.76
CA ASN A 22 -6.30 3.00 -7.41
C ASN A 22 -5.06 3.73 -6.88
N GLY A 23 -5.27 4.93 -6.33
CA GLY A 23 -4.20 5.79 -5.82
C GLY A 23 -3.52 5.32 -4.52
N CYS A 24 -3.84 4.15 -3.97
CA CYS A 24 -3.25 3.66 -2.71
C CYS A 24 -1.73 3.44 -2.85
N ALA A 25 -1.31 2.67 -3.84
CA ALA A 25 0.10 2.42 -4.13
C ALA A 25 0.85 3.70 -4.52
N LEU A 26 0.19 4.61 -5.24
CA LEU A 26 0.76 5.90 -5.63
C LEU A 26 1.07 6.78 -4.40
N LYS A 27 0.13 6.88 -3.45
CA LYS A 27 0.30 7.66 -2.21
C LYS A 27 1.47 7.13 -1.37
N VAL A 28 1.58 5.80 -1.23
CA VAL A 28 2.71 5.18 -0.51
C VAL A 28 4.01 5.36 -1.28
N SER A 29 4.01 5.21 -2.61
CA SER A 29 5.19 5.46 -3.45
C SER A 29 5.70 6.90 -3.29
N ARG A 30 4.78 7.87 -3.23
CA ARG A 30 5.13 9.27 -2.96
C ARG A 30 5.70 9.45 -1.55
N ALA A 31 5.09 8.85 -0.52
CA ALA A 31 5.62 8.91 0.83
C ALA A 31 7.06 8.37 0.91
N LEU A 32 7.33 7.24 0.25
CA LEU A 32 8.66 6.63 0.15
C LEU A 32 9.66 7.54 -0.58
N ASN A 33 9.32 8.01 -1.77
CA ASN A 33 10.16 8.91 -2.56
C ASN A 33 10.55 10.17 -1.78
N TYR A 34 9.60 10.77 -1.07
CA TYR A 34 9.82 12.00 -0.32
C TYR A 34 10.36 11.76 1.10
N SER A 35 10.49 10.50 1.54
CA SER A 35 11.23 10.11 2.74
C SER A 35 12.68 9.70 2.43
N GLY A 36 13.15 9.92 1.19
CA GLY A 36 14.52 9.59 0.76
C GLY A 36 14.71 8.19 0.20
N VAL A 37 13.64 7.39 0.06
CA VAL A 37 13.74 6.07 -0.59
C VAL A 37 13.64 6.25 -2.10
N ILE A 38 14.64 5.78 -2.84
CA ILE A 38 14.62 5.84 -4.31
C ILE A 38 13.88 4.62 -4.85
N ILE A 39 12.71 4.83 -5.46
CA ILE A 39 12.04 3.80 -6.25
C ILE A 39 12.67 3.77 -7.64
N PRO A 40 13.22 2.63 -8.10
CA PRO A 40 13.84 2.53 -9.41
C PRO A 40 12.80 2.42 -10.53
N ASN A 41 13.26 2.62 -11.77
CA ASN A 41 12.48 2.23 -12.94
C ASN A 41 12.37 0.70 -13.00
N ILE A 42 11.17 0.18 -12.84
CA ILE A 42 10.87 -1.24 -13.04
C ILE A 42 9.88 -1.34 -14.21
N PRO A 43 10.34 -1.80 -15.40
CA PRO A 43 9.49 -1.91 -16.58
C PRO A 43 8.19 -2.67 -16.30
N GLY A 44 7.06 -2.07 -16.70
CA GLY A 44 5.73 -2.65 -16.50
C GLY A 44 5.22 -2.66 -15.04
N LYS A 45 5.92 -2.02 -14.09
CA LYS A 45 5.51 -1.94 -12.68
C LYS A 45 5.48 -0.52 -12.13
N THR A 46 6.38 0.34 -12.61
CA THR A 46 6.45 1.75 -12.19
C THR A 46 6.29 2.71 -13.36
N LEU A 47 5.69 3.87 -13.09
CA LEU A 47 5.63 4.99 -14.03
C LEU A 47 6.45 6.17 -13.51
N LYS A 48 7.01 6.96 -14.44
CA LYS A 48 7.76 8.17 -14.11
C LYS A 48 6.80 9.34 -13.93
N GLY A 49 6.87 10.02 -12.80
CA GLY A 49 6.14 11.26 -12.54
C GLY A 49 6.84 12.48 -13.15
N ALA A 50 6.14 13.62 -13.16
CA ALA A 50 6.68 14.89 -13.65
C ALA A 50 7.91 15.35 -12.86
N ASP A 51 8.02 14.92 -11.60
CA ASP A 51 9.14 15.21 -10.70
C ASP A 51 10.37 14.30 -10.91
N GLY A 52 10.36 13.50 -11.97
CA GLY A 52 11.45 12.63 -12.36
C GLY A 52 11.56 11.31 -11.59
N LYS A 53 10.70 11.08 -10.58
CA LYS A 53 10.72 9.87 -9.74
C LYS A 53 9.79 8.79 -10.27
N TYR A 54 9.99 7.56 -9.81
CA TYR A 54 9.17 6.41 -10.20
C TYR A 54 8.15 6.04 -9.13
N TYR A 55 6.98 5.59 -9.55
CA TYR A 55 5.85 5.31 -8.67
C TYR A 55 5.17 4.00 -9.04
N PHE A 56 4.79 3.21 -8.03
CA PHE A 56 3.90 2.07 -8.23
C PHE A 56 2.44 2.52 -8.25
N LEU A 57 1.67 1.97 -9.18
CA LEU A 57 0.21 2.13 -9.23
C LEU A 57 -0.54 0.85 -8.81
N ASN A 58 0.17 -0.27 -8.68
CA ASN A 58 -0.40 -1.54 -8.25
C ASN A 58 0.10 -1.92 -6.84
N ALA A 59 -0.82 -2.14 -5.91
CA ALA A 59 -0.50 -2.45 -4.51
C ALA A 59 0.31 -3.75 -4.35
N LYS A 60 -0.01 -4.79 -5.13
CA LYS A 60 0.71 -6.08 -5.09
C LYS A 60 2.14 -5.95 -5.63
N ALA A 61 2.34 -5.15 -6.67
CA ALA A 61 3.67 -4.84 -7.19
C ALA A 61 4.52 -4.05 -6.18
N LEU A 62 3.92 -3.03 -5.54
CA LEU A 62 4.55 -2.28 -4.46
C LEU A 62 4.96 -3.21 -3.31
N ASN A 63 4.06 -4.06 -2.83
CA ASN A 63 4.34 -5.05 -1.78
C ASN A 63 5.55 -5.93 -2.13
N ALA A 64 5.54 -6.52 -3.33
CA ALA A 64 6.60 -7.41 -3.79
C ALA A 64 7.97 -6.71 -3.84
N TRP A 65 8.00 -5.43 -4.20
CA TRP A 65 9.22 -4.62 -4.16
C TRP A 65 9.63 -4.27 -2.72
N MET A 66 8.69 -3.85 -1.86
CA MET A 66 8.97 -3.52 -0.46
C MET A 66 9.57 -4.71 0.31
N ARG A 67 9.08 -5.94 0.08
CA ARG A 67 9.65 -7.17 0.66
C ARG A 67 11.10 -7.38 0.26
N LYS A 68 11.49 -7.05 -0.97
CA LYS A 68 12.88 -7.15 -1.46
C LYS A 68 13.75 -6.01 -0.93
N THR A 69 13.24 -4.79 -0.92
CA THR A 69 13.99 -3.58 -0.57
C THR A 69 14.21 -3.44 0.94
N PHE A 70 13.19 -3.71 1.75
CA PHE A 70 13.25 -3.55 3.21
C PHE A 70 13.42 -4.88 3.94
N GLY A 71 13.37 -6.00 3.23
CA GLY A 71 13.41 -7.33 3.83
C GLY A 71 12.11 -7.72 4.54
N ILE A 72 12.05 -9.01 4.89
CA ILE A 72 10.95 -9.64 5.61
C ILE A 72 11.48 -10.36 6.85
N SER A 73 10.59 -10.74 7.75
CA SER A 73 10.93 -11.60 8.89
C SER A 73 11.41 -12.97 8.40
N PRO A 74 12.37 -13.61 9.09
CA PRO A 74 12.98 -13.17 10.35
C PRO A 74 14.11 -12.13 10.20
N THR A 75 14.63 -11.88 8.99
CA THR A 75 15.77 -10.99 8.76
C THR A 75 15.47 -9.52 9.12
N ASN A 76 14.24 -9.07 8.89
CA ASN A 76 13.75 -7.77 9.37
C ASN A 76 12.74 -7.97 10.51
N LEU A 77 13.14 -7.56 11.72
CA LEU A 77 12.29 -7.66 12.92
C LEU A 77 11.15 -6.63 12.95
N LYS A 78 11.30 -5.52 12.23
CA LYS A 78 10.27 -4.47 12.05
C LYS A 78 9.22 -4.85 11.01
N HIS A 79 9.48 -5.89 10.24
CA HIS A 79 8.48 -6.50 9.38
C HIS A 79 7.60 -7.47 10.19
N LYS A 80 6.30 -7.52 9.87
CA LYS A 80 5.35 -8.55 10.31
C LYS A 80 4.53 -8.99 9.12
N ASN A 81 4.28 -10.30 9.01
CA ASN A 81 3.31 -10.86 8.07
C ASN A 81 2.12 -11.41 8.86
N PHE A 82 0.91 -10.99 8.51
CA PHE A 82 -0.34 -11.51 9.05
C PHE A 82 -1.10 -12.18 7.92
N THR A 83 -1.32 -13.47 8.02
CA THR A 83 -2.03 -14.28 7.02
C THR A 83 -3.55 -14.12 7.18
N LYS A 84 -4.30 -14.66 6.22
CA LYS A 84 -5.76 -14.83 6.34
C LYS A 84 -6.19 -15.49 7.65
N LEU A 85 -5.43 -16.48 8.13
CA LEU A 85 -5.74 -17.19 9.37
C LEU A 85 -5.64 -16.27 10.58
N ASP A 86 -4.59 -15.45 10.63
CA ASP A 86 -4.38 -14.48 11.71
C ASP A 86 -5.53 -13.45 11.77
N GLY A 87 -6.08 -13.07 10.61
CA GLY A 87 -7.22 -12.17 10.50
C GLY A 87 -8.53 -12.72 11.05
N GLY A 88 -8.65 -14.03 11.26
CA GLY A 88 -9.90 -14.66 11.72
C GLY A 88 -11.04 -14.54 10.72
N VAL A 89 -12.25 -14.93 11.15
CA VAL A 89 -13.45 -14.94 10.29
C VAL A 89 -13.74 -13.54 9.76
N GLY A 90 -13.64 -13.38 8.43
CA GLY A 90 -13.89 -12.11 7.76
C GLY A 90 -12.92 -10.98 8.13
N GLY A 91 -11.70 -11.30 8.58
CA GLY A 91 -10.69 -10.28 8.89
C GLY A 91 -10.89 -9.54 10.22
N LYS A 92 -11.83 -10.00 11.07
CA LYS A 92 -12.20 -9.36 12.35
C LYS A 92 -11.05 -9.15 13.33
N ASN A 93 -9.97 -9.93 13.23
CA ASN A 93 -8.81 -9.82 14.11
C ASN A 93 -7.72 -8.87 13.58
N PHE A 94 -7.75 -8.47 12.29
CA PHE A 94 -6.74 -7.55 11.75
C PHE A 94 -6.62 -6.23 12.53
N PRO A 95 -7.72 -5.54 12.94
CA PRO A 95 -7.63 -4.33 13.76
C PRO A 95 -6.85 -4.53 15.06
N ASN A 96 -6.97 -5.72 15.70
CA ASN A 96 -6.24 -6.02 16.93
C ASN A 96 -4.75 -6.25 16.67
N LEU A 97 -4.40 -6.94 15.57
CA LEU A 97 -3.02 -7.25 15.20
C LEU A 97 -2.19 -6.00 14.90
N ILE A 98 -2.84 -4.96 14.35
CA ILE A 98 -2.21 -3.68 14.01
C ILE A 98 -2.45 -2.58 15.04
N LYS A 99 -3.18 -2.86 16.12
CA LYS A 99 -3.43 -1.91 17.22
C LYS A 99 -2.12 -1.47 17.87
N ASN A 100 -2.01 -0.18 18.18
CA ASN A 100 -0.83 0.41 18.82
C ASN A 100 0.46 0.26 18.00
N LYS A 101 0.35 0.13 16.68
CA LYS A 101 1.49 0.08 15.76
C LYS A 101 1.41 1.28 14.81
N LYS A 102 2.56 1.75 14.34
CA LYS A 102 2.65 2.77 13.29
C LYS A 102 3.60 2.32 12.21
N GLY A 103 3.28 2.63 10.96
CA GLY A 103 4.19 2.26 9.87
C GLY A 103 3.54 2.24 8.50
N ILE A 104 4.11 1.44 7.61
CA ILE A 104 3.55 1.19 6.29
C ILE A 104 2.90 -0.18 6.31
N PHE A 105 1.67 -0.25 5.82
CA PHE A 105 0.88 -1.46 5.74
C PHE A 105 0.58 -1.76 4.28
N SER A 106 0.65 -3.04 3.90
CA SER A 106 0.30 -3.51 2.56
C SER A 106 -0.44 -4.84 2.61
N LEU A 107 -1.67 -4.82 2.10
CA LEU A 107 -2.58 -5.96 1.97
C LEU A 107 -2.49 -6.52 0.56
N VAL A 108 -2.39 -7.84 0.43
CA VAL A 108 -2.43 -8.54 -0.85
C VAL A 108 -3.64 -9.47 -0.91
N SER A 109 -4.41 -9.34 -2.00
CA SER A 109 -5.62 -10.13 -2.23
C SER A 109 -5.32 -11.38 -3.06
N PRO A 110 -6.23 -12.38 -3.05
CA PRO A 110 -6.12 -13.53 -3.94
C PRO A 110 -6.08 -13.13 -5.43
N PRO A 111 -5.49 -13.97 -6.30
CA PRO A 111 -5.67 -13.82 -7.74
C PRO A 111 -7.16 -13.71 -8.11
N ASN A 112 -7.47 -12.85 -9.09
CA ASN A 112 -8.85 -12.61 -9.58
C ASN A 112 -9.84 -12.07 -8.53
N SER A 113 -9.32 -11.49 -7.45
CA SER A 113 -10.12 -10.74 -6.49
C SER A 113 -11.01 -9.69 -7.18
N PRO A 114 -12.33 -9.64 -6.90
CA PRO A 114 -13.27 -8.77 -7.60
C PRO A 114 -13.22 -7.30 -7.17
N TRP A 115 -12.48 -6.99 -6.09
CA TRP A 115 -12.37 -5.63 -5.57
C TRP A 115 -11.05 -4.96 -6.00
N ALA A 116 -9.92 -5.51 -5.57
CA ALA A 116 -8.59 -5.06 -5.97
C ALA A 116 -7.56 -6.18 -5.77
N SER A 117 -6.39 -6.02 -6.38
CA SER A 117 -5.23 -6.89 -6.15
C SER A 117 -4.63 -6.76 -4.74
N GLY A 118 -5.02 -5.71 -4.00
CA GLY A 118 -4.49 -5.40 -2.68
C GLY A 118 -4.75 -3.94 -2.29
N HIS A 119 -4.24 -3.55 -1.12
CA HIS A 119 -4.25 -2.18 -0.62
C HIS A 119 -2.87 -1.82 -0.04
N ALA A 120 -2.53 -0.54 0.00
CA ALA A 120 -1.34 -0.06 0.69
C ALA A 120 -1.62 1.30 1.33
N ASP A 121 -1.20 1.48 2.58
CA ASP A 121 -1.48 2.70 3.31
C ASP A 121 -0.47 2.97 4.43
N ILE A 122 -0.56 4.16 5.01
CA ILE A 122 0.13 4.55 6.22
C ILE A 122 -0.74 4.23 7.42
N LEU A 123 -0.19 3.48 8.37
CA LEU A 123 -0.78 3.14 9.65
C LEU A 123 -0.36 4.14 10.73
N TYR A 124 -1.33 4.73 11.40
CA TYR A 124 -1.12 5.62 12.53
C TYR A 124 -1.08 4.88 13.87
N PRO A 125 -0.44 5.45 14.91
CA PRO A 125 -0.27 4.79 16.21
C PRO A 125 -1.57 4.30 16.88
N ASN A 126 -2.70 4.93 16.58
CA ASN A 126 -4.01 4.54 17.09
C ASN A 126 -4.65 3.35 16.34
N GLY A 127 -3.93 2.73 15.40
CA GLY A 127 -4.42 1.61 14.60
C GLY A 127 -5.32 2.01 13.42
N THR A 128 -5.40 3.30 13.07
CA THR A 128 -6.15 3.75 11.89
C THR A 128 -5.24 3.98 10.69
N CYS A 129 -5.77 3.78 9.49
CA CYS A 129 -5.05 4.03 8.25
C CYS A 129 -5.46 5.37 7.63
N LYS A 130 -4.54 6.05 6.95
CA LYS A 130 -4.77 7.39 6.39
C LYS A 130 -5.99 7.44 5.46
N ALA A 131 -6.18 6.44 4.62
CA ALA A 131 -7.25 6.34 3.63
C ALA A 131 -8.22 5.18 3.89
N GLY A 132 -8.23 4.63 5.12
CA GLY A 132 -8.99 3.43 5.48
C GLY A 132 -8.17 2.15 5.30
N CYS A 133 -8.35 1.18 6.21
CA CYS A 133 -7.52 -0.03 6.23
C CYS A 133 -8.04 -1.15 5.32
N HIS A 134 -9.31 -1.11 4.91
CA HIS A 134 -9.95 -2.07 3.99
C HIS A 134 -9.86 -3.55 4.45
N PHE A 135 -9.91 -3.81 5.76
CA PHE A 135 -9.87 -5.17 6.30
C PHE A 135 -11.11 -6.02 5.96
N PHE A 136 -12.20 -5.39 5.52
CA PHE A 136 -13.52 -6.01 5.36
C PHE A 136 -14.05 -5.92 3.93
N ASP A 137 -13.27 -5.34 3.01
CA ASP A 137 -13.73 -5.00 1.66
C ASP A 137 -13.60 -6.17 0.68
N GLY A 138 -12.92 -7.25 1.08
CA GLY A 138 -12.85 -8.48 0.32
C GLY A 138 -11.87 -9.48 0.92
N ASP A 139 -11.62 -10.57 0.19
CA ASP A 139 -10.70 -11.61 0.66
C ASP A 139 -9.25 -11.13 0.67
N ILE A 140 -8.52 -11.54 1.72
CA ILE A 140 -7.15 -11.13 2.01
C ILE A 140 -6.31 -12.40 2.06
N LEU A 141 -5.24 -12.48 1.26
CA LEU A 141 -4.25 -13.56 1.42
C LEU A 141 -3.37 -13.30 2.63
N TYR A 142 -2.79 -12.10 2.67
CA TYR A 142 -1.93 -11.67 3.75
C TYR A 142 -1.79 -10.15 3.77
N ILE A 143 -1.27 -9.67 4.89
CA ILE A 143 -0.83 -8.32 5.16
C ILE A 143 0.65 -8.37 5.51
N ASP A 144 1.44 -7.53 4.85
CA ASP A 144 2.76 -7.17 5.35
C ASP A 144 2.70 -5.79 6.01
N PHE A 145 3.37 -5.67 7.13
CA PHE A 145 3.49 -4.44 7.91
C PHE A 145 4.97 -4.17 8.18
N TRP A 146 5.42 -2.94 7.89
CA TRP A 146 6.74 -2.44 8.25
C TRP A 146 6.61 -1.31 9.26
N GLU A 147 7.08 -1.57 10.48
CA GLU A 147 7.07 -0.60 11.57
C GLU A 147 8.01 0.57 11.29
N LEU A 148 7.52 1.78 11.50
CA LEU A 148 8.29 3.02 11.41
C LEU A 148 8.56 3.59 12.81
N ASN A 149 9.70 4.26 12.97
CA ASN A 149 10.12 4.87 14.24
C ASN A 149 9.41 6.18 14.55
#